data_AF-A0A6N9H3T2-F1
#
_entry.id   AF-A0A6N9H3T2-F1
#
_cell.length_a   1.000
_cell.length_b   1.000
_cell.length_c   1.000
_cell.angle_alpha   90.00
_cell.angle_beta   90.00
_cell.angle_gamma   90.00
#
_symmetry.space_group_name_H-M   'P 1'
#
loop_
_entity.id
_entity.type
_entity.pdbx_description
1 polymer ?
#
loop_
_entity_poly.entity_id
_entity_poly.type
_entity_poly.pdbx_seq_one_letter_code
_entity_poly.pdbx_strand_id
1 'polypeptide(L)'
;MKHASLSASAAAVCAALALSGCTAKGEKRPDEGFPSISVSPESATPVPTATGDEVAIVDASPGGPEDQDPLWQGLKKAAEGKQRAYLSAWIHYDSKLADSGQVTLTPDAAESVSVTVDSKAVEKSDAPFYRILGTFDVEKTADSAFTLKTVNTKEQPELNPKSPSTKARCTASDAGDRLQLAAQNLADDPSKRAEMRLQWGGSPAVWWAIQATAASLRQSNGDAQGDFFTEACEQYMEAG
;
A
#
# COMPACT_ATOMS: atom_id res chain seq x y z
N MET A 1 -73.17 -33.29 37.88
CA MET A 1 -74.10 -32.48 38.70
C MET A 1 -73.42 -31.14 38.95
N LYS A 2 -73.98 -30.05 38.39
CA LYS A 2 -74.64 -28.94 39.13
C LYS A 2 -73.65 -28.12 39.96
N HIS A 3 -73.52 -26.81 39.93
CA HIS A 3 -74.10 -25.65 39.22
C HIS A 3 -73.28 -24.45 39.75
N ALA A 4 -72.97 -23.42 38.93
CA ALA A 4 -73.41 -22.01 39.13
C ALA A 4 -72.73 -21.27 40.33
N SER A 5 -72.34 -20.01 40.36
CA SER A 5 -72.57 -18.82 39.53
C SER A 5 -71.76 -17.64 40.11
N LEU A 6 -71.40 -16.69 39.24
CA LEU A 6 -71.34 -15.22 39.39
C LEU A 6 -70.75 -14.54 40.65
N SER A 7 -69.81 -13.61 40.40
CA SER A 7 -70.12 -12.17 40.54
C SER A 7 -69.08 -11.28 39.87
N ALA A 8 -69.58 -10.32 39.09
CA ALA A 8 -68.86 -9.28 38.40
C ALA A 8 -68.58 -8.09 39.33
N SER A 9 -67.54 -7.31 39.02
CA SER A 9 -67.53 -5.88 39.31
C SER A 9 -66.81 -5.16 38.19
N ALA A 10 -67.61 -4.44 37.42
CA ALA A 10 -67.16 -3.48 36.43
C ALA A 10 -66.59 -2.25 37.13
N ALA A 11 -65.47 -1.73 36.62
CA ALA A 11 -65.13 -0.32 36.74
C ALA A 11 -64.62 0.12 35.37
N ALA A 12 -65.53 0.69 34.60
CA ALA A 12 -65.19 1.48 33.43
C ALA A 12 -64.56 2.79 33.90
N VAL A 13 -63.36 3.10 33.41
CA VAL A 13 -62.85 4.47 33.37
C VAL A 13 -62.51 4.77 31.92
N CYS A 14 -63.38 5.56 31.28
CA CYS A 14 -63.07 6.24 30.04
C CYS A 14 -61.98 7.28 30.33
N ALA A 15 -60.85 7.19 29.63
CA ALA A 15 -59.95 8.31 29.42
C ALA A 15 -59.59 8.35 27.94
N ALA A 16 -60.39 9.10 27.17
CA ALA A 16 -60.01 9.56 25.85
C ALA A 16 -59.12 10.79 26.02
N LEU A 17 -57.83 10.69 25.70
CA LEU A 17 -56.98 11.86 25.45
C LEU A 17 -55.98 11.59 24.33
N ALA A 18 -56.23 12.30 23.22
CA ALA A 18 -55.29 12.91 22.30
C ALA A 18 -54.22 12.04 21.60
N LEU A 19 -54.39 11.94 20.28
CA LEU A 19 -53.30 11.87 19.31
C LEU A 19 -52.33 13.03 19.55
N SER A 20 -51.12 12.73 20.03
CA SER A 20 -49.94 13.55 19.78
C SER A 20 -48.80 12.62 19.40
N GLY A 21 -48.37 12.72 18.14
CA GLY A 21 -47.14 12.08 17.69
C GLY A 21 -45.95 12.69 18.41
N CYS A 22 -45.13 11.85 19.02
CA CYS A 22 -43.79 12.19 19.47
C CYS A 22 -42.83 11.09 19.00
N THR A 23 -42.20 11.39 17.88
CA THR A 23 -40.85 11.03 17.44
C THR A 23 -40.10 9.97 18.27
N ALA A 24 -39.76 8.86 17.61
CA ALA A 24 -38.67 8.00 18.02
C ALA A 24 -37.38 8.83 18.08
N LYS A 25 -36.99 9.27 19.28
CA LYS A 25 -35.63 9.73 19.55
C LYS A 25 -34.71 8.51 19.43
N GLY A 26 -33.98 8.46 18.32
CA GLY A 26 -32.88 7.52 18.14
C GLY A 26 -31.86 7.72 19.25
N GLU A 27 -31.82 6.76 20.17
CA GLU A 27 -30.73 6.61 21.10
C GLU A 27 -29.54 6.08 20.30
N LYS A 28 -28.73 7.01 19.77
CA LYS A 28 -27.43 6.68 19.19
C LYS A 28 -26.61 6.01 20.29
N ARG A 29 -26.24 4.75 20.06
CA ARG A 29 -25.15 4.06 20.75
C ARG A 29 -23.98 5.05 20.88
N PRO A 30 -23.33 5.18 22.04
CA PRO A 30 -22.15 6.02 22.16
C PRO A 30 -21.18 5.60 21.06
N ASP A 31 -20.75 6.57 20.25
CA ASP A 31 -19.58 6.39 19.38
C ASP A 31 -18.45 5.99 20.33
N GLU A 32 -18.07 4.71 20.33
CA GLU A 32 -16.73 4.32 20.75
C GLU A 32 -15.80 4.89 19.69
N GLY A 33 -15.55 6.19 19.84
CA GLY A 33 -14.57 6.91 19.07
C GLY A 33 -13.24 6.25 19.35
N PHE A 34 -12.76 5.46 18.41
CA PHE A 34 -11.33 5.42 18.15
C PHE A 34 -10.87 6.88 18.16
N PRO A 35 -9.87 7.25 18.97
CA PRO A 35 -9.39 8.62 19.01
C PRO A 35 -9.17 9.06 17.57
N SER A 36 -9.79 10.17 17.16
CA SER A 36 -9.56 10.73 15.84
C SER A 36 -8.12 11.17 15.80
N ILE A 37 -7.23 10.28 15.34
CA ILE A 37 -5.83 10.57 15.16
C ILE A 37 -5.77 11.72 14.15
N SER A 38 -5.44 12.90 14.65
CA SER A 38 -5.35 14.11 13.82
C SER A 38 -4.02 14.08 13.08
N VAL A 39 -3.93 13.26 12.03
CA VAL A 39 -2.80 13.30 11.10
C VAL A 39 -2.98 14.44 10.11
N SER A 40 -1.88 15.08 9.69
CA SER A 40 -2.00 16.09 8.62
C SER A 40 -2.41 15.41 7.30
N PRO A 41 -3.33 15.98 6.53
CA PRO A 41 -3.80 15.37 5.28
C PRO A 41 -2.66 15.20 4.28
N GLU A 42 -2.60 14.03 3.62
CA GLU A 42 -1.71 13.77 2.49
C GLU A 42 -2.33 14.29 1.20
N SER A 43 -1.53 14.98 0.38
CA SER A 43 -1.96 15.45 -0.95
C SER A 43 -1.17 14.71 -2.03
N ALA A 44 -1.88 14.11 -2.99
CA ALA A 44 -1.28 13.55 -4.19
C ALA A 44 -1.09 14.66 -5.24
N THR A 45 0.11 14.75 -5.82
CA THR A 45 0.31 15.49 -7.07
C THR A 45 0.16 14.52 -8.23
N PRO A 46 -0.73 14.77 -9.21
CA PRO A 46 -0.81 13.94 -10.41
C PRO A 46 0.54 13.89 -11.13
N VAL A 47 0.93 12.70 -11.57
CA VAL A 47 2.08 12.51 -12.46
C VAL A 47 1.59 12.42 -13.90
N PRO A 48 2.34 12.93 -14.89
CA PRO A 48 2.04 12.71 -16.30
C PRO A 48 2.02 11.21 -16.60
N THR A 49 1.10 10.80 -17.47
CA THR A 49 1.20 9.50 -18.12
C THR A 49 2.44 9.52 -19.02
N ALA A 50 3.20 8.42 -19.04
CA ALA A 50 4.31 8.27 -19.97
C ALA A 50 3.81 8.52 -21.41
N THR A 51 4.50 9.40 -22.13
CA THR A 51 4.07 9.90 -23.45
C THR A 51 4.61 9.06 -24.62
N GLY A 52 5.35 7.99 -24.33
CA GLY A 52 5.89 7.05 -25.31
C GLY A 52 5.20 5.69 -25.29
N ASP A 53 5.64 4.80 -26.19
CA ASP A 53 5.16 3.42 -26.31
C ASP A 53 5.70 2.48 -25.21
N GLU A 54 6.26 3.04 -24.13
CA GLU A 54 6.91 2.30 -23.05
C GLU A 54 5.91 1.97 -21.94
N VAL A 55 6.03 0.78 -21.36
CA VAL A 55 5.34 0.46 -20.11
C VAL A 55 6.14 1.07 -18.96
N ALA A 56 5.62 2.13 -18.35
CA ALA A 56 6.26 2.77 -17.21
C ALA A 56 5.96 2.03 -15.90
N ILE A 57 7.02 1.60 -15.22
CA ILE A 57 7.01 0.94 -13.92
C ILE A 57 7.85 1.80 -12.98
N VAL A 58 7.24 2.87 -12.51
CA VAL A 58 7.76 3.63 -11.39
C VAL A 58 7.05 3.05 -10.18
N ASP A 59 7.73 2.39 -9.23
CA ASP A 59 7.12 1.92 -7.96
C ASP A 59 8.15 1.41 -6.95
N ALA A 60 7.70 1.16 -5.71
CA ALA A 60 8.40 0.26 -4.79
C ALA A 60 7.67 -1.10 -4.82
N SER A 61 8.36 -2.14 -5.25
CA SER A 61 7.80 -3.49 -5.31
C SER A 61 7.72 -4.05 -3.88
N PRO A 62 6.52 -4.44 -3.41
CA PRO A 62 6.39 -5.18 -2.16
C PRO A 62 6.74 -6.67 -2.32
N GLY A 63 7.06 -7.11 -3.55
CA GLY A 63 7.06 -8.52 -3.92
C GLY A 63 5.66 -9.13 -3.89
N GLY A 64 5.59 -10.45 -3.80
CA GLY A 64 4.33 -11.19 -3.76
C GLY A 64 3.86 -11.71 -5.12
N PRO A 65 2.68 -12.35 -5.14
CA PRO A 65 2.13 -12.97 -6.34
C PRO A 65 1.83 -11.97 -7.45
N GLU A 66 1.76 -12.46 -8.69
CA GLU A 66 1.59 -11.66 -9.92
C GLU A 66 0.41 -10.67 -9.84
N ASP A 67 -0.71 -11.03 -9.22
CA ASP A 67 -1.90 -10.18 -9.15
C ASP A 67 -1.78 -8.99 -8.17
N GLN A 68 -0.71 -8.95 -7.38
CA GLN A 68 -0.48 -7.93 -6.34
C GLN A 68 0.81 -7.12 -6.54
N ASP A 69 1.79 -7.64 -7.28
CA ASP A 69 3.07 -6.97 -7.52
C ASP A 69 3.07 -6.12 -8.81
N PRO A 70 3.18 -4.78 -8.72
CA PRO A 70 3.22 -3.90 -9.89
C PRO A 70 4.45 -4.15 -10.78
N LEU A 71 5.56 -4.62 -10.20
CA LEU A 71 6.78 -4.90 -10.94
C LEU A 71 6.53 -6.07 -11.88
N TRP A 72 6.01 -7.18 -11.37
CA TRP A 72 5.63 -8.33 -12.18
C TRP A 72 4.61 -7.93 -13.26
N GLN A 73 3.50 -7.29 -12.90
CA GLN A 73 2.45 -6.91 -13.86
C GLN A 73 2.99 -6.02 -14.98
N GLY A 74 3.80 -5.03 -14.64
CA GLY A 74 4.42 -4.14 -15.60
C GLY A 74 5.38 -4.87 -16.55
N LEU A 75 6.24 -5.74 -16.01
CA LEU A 75 7.19 -6.52 -16.82
C LEU A 75 6.49 -7.52 -17.74
N LYS A 76 5.45 -8.21 -17.23
CA LYS A 76 4.61 -9.10 -18.03
C LYS A 76 3.94 -8.34 -19.17
N LYS A 77 3.31 -7.20 -18.88
CA LYS A 77 2.69 -6.34 -19.89
C LYS A 77 3.69 -5.90 -20.95
N ALA A 78 4.90 -5.49 -20.56
CA ALA A 78 5.95 -5.09 -21.49
C ALA A 78 6.38 -6.25 -22.40
N ALA A 79 6.65 -7.42 -21.81
CA ALA A 79 7.06 -8.62 -22.56
C ALA A 79 5.98 -9.09 -23.54
N GLU A 80 4.73 -9.21 -23.10
CA GLU A 80 3.60 -9.65 -23.93
C GLU A 80 3.27 -8.64 -25.04
N GLY A 81 3.34 -7.35 -24.71
CA GLY A 81 3.14 -6.26 -25.67
C GLY A 81 4.32 -6.05 -26.63
N LYS A 82 5.46 -6.73 -26.39
CA LYS A 82 6.75 -6.48 -27.08
C LYS A 82 7.14 -5.00 -27.02
N GLN A 83 6.86 -4.36 -25.89
CA GLN A 83 7.15 -2.97 -25.61
C GLN A 83 8.38 -2.88 -24.72
N ARG A 84 9.08 -1.74 -24.79
CA ARG A 84 10.10 -1.43 -23.79
C ARG A 84 9.44 -1.12 -22.46
N ALA A 85 10.16 -1.39 -21.38
CA ALA A 85 9.76 -0.96 -20.05
C ALA A 85 10.68 0.16 -19.56
N TYR A 86 10.10 1.26 -19.10
CA TYR A 86 10.83 2.24 -18.30
C TYR A 86 10.68 1.85 -16.83
N LEU A 87 11.78 1.58 -16.14
CA LEU A 87 11.79 1.26 -14.72
C LEU A 87 12.40 2.41 -13.93
N SER A 88 11.69 2.77 -12.86
CA SER A 88 12.18 3.46 -11.69
C SER A 88 11.62 2.66 -10.51
N ALA A 89 12.11 1.43 -10.38
CA ALA A 89 11.54 0.39 -9.54
C ALA A 89 12.47 0.11 -8.37
N TRP A 90 11.98 0.39 -7.16
CA TRP A 90 12.66 0.09 -5.92
C TRP A 90 12.32 -1.32 -5.45
N ILE A 91 13.34 -2.10 -5.13
CA ILE A 91 13.25 -3.48 -4.68
C ILE A 91 13.97 -3.56 -3.35
N HIS A 92 13.25 -4.00 -2.33
CA HIS A 92 13.85 -4.42 -1.07
C HIS A 92 14.44 -5.83 -1.25
N TYR A 93 15.73 -5.99 -0.95
CA TYR A 93 16.48 -7.22 -1.11
C TYR A 93 17.63 -7.30 -0.10
N ASP A 94 17.59 -8.25 0.81
CA ASP A 94 18.52 -8.36 1.95
C ASP A 94 19.93 -8.87 1.58
N SER A 95 20.15 -9.22 0.31
CA SER A 95 21.43 -9.75 -0.15
C SER A 95 22.26 -8.73 -0.91
N LYS A 96 23.57 -8.70 -0.62
CA LYS A 96 24.51 -7.83 -1.31
C LYS A 96 24.60 -8.19 -2.80
N LEU A 97 24.39 -7.20 -3.65
CA LEU A 97 24.57 -7.35 -5.10
C LEU A 97 26.04 -7.34 -5.51
N ALA A 98 26.38 -8.14 -6.52
CA ALA A 98 27.69 -8.10 -7.15
C ALA A 98 27.97 -6.73 -7.78
N ASP A 99 29.22 -6.26 -7.70
CA ASP A 99 29.60 -4.92 -8.17
C ASP A 99 29.55 -4.78 -9.70
N SER A 100 29.71 -5.89 -10.43
CA SER A 100 29.77 -5.92 -11.89
C SER A 100 29.03 -7.12 -12.48
N GLY A 101 28.72 -7.04 -13.78
CA GLY A 101 28.05 -8.12 -14.52
C GLY A 101 26.53 -8.04 -14.39
N GLN A 102 25.88 -9.20 -14.54
CA GLN A 102 24.45 -9.31 -14.31
C GLN A 102 24.18 -9.64 -12.84
N VAL A 103 23.11 -9.04 -12.31
CA VAL A 103 22.61 -9.30 -10.97
C VAL A 103 21.14 -9.68 -11.07
N THR A 104 20.69 -10.56 -10.19
CA THR A 104 19.29 -10.95 -10.08
C THR A 104 18.76 -10.46 -8.75
N LEU A 105 17.70 -9.67 -8.79
CA LEU A 105 16.98 -9.19 -7.62
C LEU A 105 15.65 -9.93 -7.53
N THR A 106 15.31 -10.44 -6.35
CA THR A 106 13.99 -11.01 -6.07
C THR A 106 13.51 -10.37 -4.78
N PRO A 107 12.41 -9.61 -4.77
CA PRO A 107 11.87 -9.06 -3.53
C PRO A 107 11.69 -10.13 -2.45
N ASP A 108 11.95 -9.79 -1.19
CA ASP A 108 12.00 -10.75 -0.07
C ASP A 108 10.63 -11.30 0.40
N ALA A 109 9.57 -11.07 -0.38
CA ALA A 109 8.26 -11.68 -0.16
C ALA A 109 8.11 -13.02 -0.88
N ALA A 110 7.27 -13.90 -0.35
CA ALA A 110 6.93 -15.16 -1.00
C ALA A 110 6.30 -14.95 -2.38
N GLU A 111 6.55 -15.88 -3.30
CA GLU A 111 6.01 -15.83 -4.67
C GLU A 111 6.41 -14.56 -5.45
N SER A 112 7.54 -13.93 -5.16
CA SER A 112 7.99 -12.73 -5.87
C SER A 112 8.62 -13.01 -7.23
N VAL A 113 8.58 -12.00 -8.11
CA VAL A 113 9.25 -12.02 -9.41
C VAL A 113 10.75 -11.84 -9.26
N SER A 114 11.54 -12.64 -9.99
CA SER A 114 12.99 -12.45 -10.13
C SER A 114 13.31 -11.61 -11.35
N VAL A 115 14.14 -10.58 -11.18
CA VAL A 115 14.56 -9.66 -12.25
C VAL A 115 16.07 -9.71 -12.40
N THR A 116 16.54 -10.15 -13.56
CA THR A 116 17.97 -10.16 -13.91
C THR A 116 18.30 -8.95 -14.78
N VAL A 117 19.28 -8.15 -14.38
CA VAL A 117 19.66 -6.90 -15.06
C VAL A 117 21.17 -6.63 -14.93
N ASP A 118 21.73 -5.79 -15.81
CA ASP A 118 23.11 -5.31 -15.66
C ASP A 118 23.26 -4.47 -14.38
N SER A 119 24.29 -4.75 -13.59
CA SER A 119 24.53 -4.09 -12.29
C SER A 119 24.70 -2.57 -12.39
N LYS A 120 25.05 -2.04 -13.57
CA LYS A 120 25.16 -0.59 -13.82
C LYS A 120 23.82 0.11 -13.92
N ALA A 121 22.74 -0.63 -14.15
CA ALA A 121 21.38 -0.08 -14.15
C ALA A 121 20.71 -0.16 -12.77
N VAL A 122 21.48 -0.55 -11.74
CA VAL A 122 21.00 -0.68 -10.36
C VAL A 122 21.70 0.35 -9.47
N GLU A 123 20.91 1.23 -8.84
CA GLU A 123 21.40 2.11 -7.78
C GLU A 123 21.50 1.31 -6.48
N LYS A 124 22.67 1.39 -5.82
CA LYS A 124 23.03 0.56 -4.65
C LYS A 124 23.32 1.37 -3.38
N SER A 125 23.08 2.68 -3.41
CA SER A 125 23.39 3.59 -2.29
C SER A 125 22.58 3.31 -1.03
N ASP A 126 21.41 2.67 -1.18
CA ASP A 126 20.37 2.64 -0.15
C ASP A 126 20.03 1.21 0.29
N ALA A 127 20.98 0.27 0.21
CA ALA A 127 20.79 -1.10 0.67
C ALA A 127 20.14 -1.15 2.08
N PRO A 128 19.14 -2.03 2.30
CA PRO A 128 18.67 -3.14 1.45
C PRO A 128 17.73 -2.73 0.29
N PHE A 129 17.52 -1.43 0.06
CA PHE A 129 16.71 -0.95 -1.06
C PHE A 129 17.58 -0.65 -2.29
N TYR A 130 17.30 -1.36 -3.38
CA TYR A 130 17.96 -1.19 -4.66
C TYR A 130 16.98 -0.64 -5.68
N ARG A 131 17.43 0.31 -6.51
CA ARG A 131 16.59 0.85 -7.59
C ARG A 131 17.06 0.35 -8.94
N ILE A 132 16.20 -0.33 -9.69
CA ILE A 132 16.42 -0.56 -11.12
C ILE A 132 15.95 0.69 -11.86
N LEU A 133 16.87 1.33 -12.59
CA LEU A 133 16.63 2.59 -13.28
C LEU A 133 17.03 2.53 -14.76
N GLY A 134 16.08 2.89 -15.63
CA GLY A 134 16.34 3.08 -17.05
C GLY A 134 15.23 2.56 -17.95
N THR A 135 15.54 2.44 -19.24
CA THR A 135 14.68 1.80 -20.24
C THR A 135 15.28 0.47 -20.65
N PHE A 136 14.44 -0.56 -20.75
CA PHE A 136 14.86 -1.94 -20.98
C PHE A 136 14.01 -2.60 -22.07
N ASP A 137 14.66 -3.45 -22.87
CA ASP A 137 13.96 -4.52 -23.58
C ASP A 137 13.73 -5.66 -22.57
N VAL A 138 12.49 -6.15 -22.47
CA VAL A 138 12.07 -7.13 -21.46
C VAL A 138 11.90 -8.50 -22.10
N GLU A 139 12.57 -9.51 -21.54
CA GLU A 139 12.42 -10.91 -21.91
C GLU A 139 11.90 -11.72 -20.73
N LYS A 140 10.79 -12.43 -20.92
CA LYS A 140 10.28 -13.41 -19.94
C LYS A 140 11.09 -14.71 -20.08
N THR A 141 11.84 -15.07 -19.05
CA THR A 141 12.70 -16.28 -19.04
C THR A 141 12.08 -17.45 -18.30
N ALA A 142 11.19 -17.17 -17.34
CA ALA A 142 10.31 -18.16 -16.70
C ALA A 142 9.01 -17.48 -16.27
N ASP A 143 8.06 -18.22 -15.70
CA ASP A 143 6.76 -17.65 -15.30
C ASP A 143 6.89 -16.48 -14.32
N SER A 144 7.80 -16.61 -13.35
CA SER A 144 8.13 -15.60 -12.35
C SER A 144 9.52 -14.98 -12.55
N ALA A 145 10.10 -15.02 -13.76
CA ALA A 145 11.44 -14.49 -13.99
C ALA A 145 11.56 -13.73 -15.30
N PHE A 146 12.22 -12.57 -15.23
CA PHE A 146 12.48 -11.69 -16.36
C PHE A 146 13.95 -11.31 -16.44
N THR A 147 14.45 -11.20 -17.67
CA THR A 147 15.75 -10.62 -17.98
C THR A 147 15.55 -9.26 -18.66
N LEU A 148 16.26 -8.25 -18.17
CA LEU A 148 16.21 -6.89 -18.68
C LEU A 148 17.49 -6.58 -19.44
N LYS A 149 17.35 -6.27 -20.73
CA LYS A 149 18.46 -5.76 -21.53
C LYS A 149 18.42 -4.24 -21.53
N THR A 150 19.45 -3.62 -20.96
CA THR A 150 19.55 -2.16 -20.85
C THR A 150 19.63 -1.49 -22.22
N VAL A 151 18.66 -0.61 -22.51
CA VAL A 151 18.69 0.30 -23.65
C VAL A 151 19.40 1.59 -23.24
N ASN A 152 19.01 2.14 -22.08
CA ASN A 152 19.68 3.27 -21.45
C ASN A 152 19.36 3.30 -19.94
N THR A 153 20.10 4.09 -19.17
CA THR A 153 19.92 4.27 -17.72
C THR A 153 19.48 5.70 -17.38
N LYS A 154 18.76 6.37 -18.28
CA LYS A 154 18.32 7.75 -18.07
C LYS A 154 17.08 7.77 -17.19
N GLU A 155 17.08 8.67 -16.22
CA GLU A 155 15.90 8.96 -15.41
C GLU A 155 14.91 9.86 -16.17
N GLN A 156 13.62 9.61 -15.97
CA GLN A 156 12.50 10.46 -16.35
C GLN A 156 11.86 11.03 -15.07
N PRO A 157 12.41 12.11 -14.49
CA PRO A 157 12.02 12.60 -13.16
C PRO A 157 10.58 13.12 -13.10
N GLU A 158 9.97 13.44 -14.23
CA GLU A 158 8.57 13.81 -14.37
C GLU A 158 7.61 12.67 -14.02
N LEU A 159 8.03 11.40 -14.17
CA LEU A 159 7.22 10.23 -13.86
C LEU A 159 7.26 9.83 -12.38
N ASN A 160 8.19 10.40 -11.60
CA ASN A 160 8.32 10.11 -10.17
C ASN A 160 7.29 10.90 -9.34
N PRO A 161 6.59 10.27 -8.39
CA PRO A 161 5.70 10.95 -7.46
C PRO A 161 6.41 12.08 -6.69
N LYS A 162 5.73 13.22 -6.54
CA LYS A 162 6.26 14.43 -5.87
C LYS A 162 5.83 14.48 -4.40
N SER A 163 6.13 13.43 -3.64
CA SER A 163 5.83 13.38 -2.20
C SER A 163 7.02 13.84 -1.35
N PRO A 164 6.83 14.09 -0.04
CA PRO A 164 7.93 14.16 0.92
C PRO A 164 8.89 12.96 0.80
N SER A 165 10.15 13.18 1.21
CA SER A 165 11.21 12.17 1.22
C SER A 165 11.11 11.24 2.43
N THR A 166 11.79 10.08 2.38
CA THR A 166 11.82 9.09 3.46
C THR A 166 12.20 9.74 4.79
N LYS A 167 13.26 10.56 4.81
CA LYS A 167 13.67 11.33 6.00
C LYS A 167 12.52 12.17 6.56
N ALA A 168 11.88 12.99 5.71
CA ALA A 168 10.82 13.88 6.16
C ALA A 168 9.61 13.12 6.72
N ARG A 169 9.30 11.93 6.17
CA ARG A 169 8.23 11.06 6.67
C ARG A 169 8.59 10.40 7.99
N CYS A 170 9.79 9.85 8.10
CA CYS A 170 10.25 9.14 9.29
C CYS A 170 10.49 10.07 10.50
N THR A 171 10.88 11.33 10.28
CA THR A 171 11.14 12.29 11.37
C THR A 171 9.95 13.21 11.68
N ALA A 172 8.79 13.00 11.04
CA ALA A 172 7.61 13.79 11.35
C ALA A 172 7.12 13.48 12.78
N SER A 173 6.58 14.48 13.48
CA SER A 173 6.09 14.30 14.86
C SER A 173 4.91 13.33 14.96
N ASP A 174 4.18 13.12 13.85
CA ASP A 174 3.06 12.19 13.72
C ASP A 174 3.41 10.95 12.87
N ALA A 175 4.71 10.66 12.66
CA ALA A 175 5.15 9.59 11.76
C ALA A 175 4.52 8.23 12.08
N GLY A 176 4.63 7.75 13.32
CA GLY A 176 4.10 6.44 13.71
C GLY A 176 2.61 6.28 13.43
N ASP A 177 1.81 7.23 13.93
CA ASP A 177 0.36 7.27 13.74
C ASP A 177 -0.04 7.35 12.26
N ARG A 178 0.63 8.20 11.49
CA ARG A 178 0.34 8.41 10.06
C ARG A 178 0.69 7.20 9.21
N LEU A 179 1.84 6.59 9.45
CA LEU A 179 2.30 5.39 8.74
C LEU A 179 1.40 4.20 9.03
N GLN A 180 1.04 3.99 10.30
CA GLN A 180 0.10 2.93 10.68
C GLN A 180 -1.27 3.13 10.03
N LEU A 181 -1.80 4.35 10.06
CA LEU A 181 -3.08 4.67 9.41
C LEU A 181 -3.02 4.44 7.89
N ALA A 182 -1.91 4.77 7.24
CA ALA A 182 -1.74 4.51 5.81
C ALA A 182 -1.73 3.01 5.50
N ALA A 183 -1.02 2.19 6.28
CA ALA A 183 -1.05 0.74 6.12
C ALA A 183 -2.44 0.16 6.36
N GLN A 184 -3.15 0.61 7.41
CA GLN A 184 -4.52 0.18 7.69
C GLN A 184 -5.47 0.53 6.53
N ASN A 185 -5.40 1.77 6.03
CA ASN A 185 -6.23 2.20 4.89
C ASN A 185 -6.01 1.34 3.63
N LEU A 186 -4.76 0.93 3.38
CA LEU A 186 -4.43 0.05 2.25
C LEU A 186 -4.78 -1.42 2.53
N ALA A 187 -4.76 -1.85 3.79
CA ALA A 187 -5.21 -3.17 4.21
C ALA A 187 -6.73 -3.32 4.00
N ASP A 188 -7.50 -2.34 4.45
CA ASP A 188 -8.95 -2.29 4.35
C ASP A 188 -9.44 -2.11 2.90
N ASP A 189 -8.70 -1.35 2.09
CA ASP A 189 -9.03 -1.11 0.70
C ASP A 189 -7.80 -1.14 -0.22
N PRO A 190 -7.41 -2.35 -0.71
CA PRO A 190 -6.30 -2.51 -1.63
C PRO A 190 -6.45 -1.74 -2.95
N SER A 191 -7.68 -1.36 -3.34
CA SER A 191 -7.93 -0.62 -4.58
C SER A 191 -7.36 0.80 -4.55
N LYS A 192 -7.12 1.36 -3.35
CA LYS A 192 -6.49 2.68 -3.15
C LYS A 192 -5.00 2.71 -3.47
N ARG A 193 -4.35 1.57 -3.71
CA ARG A 193 -2.91 1.48 -3.99
C ARG A 193 -2.44 2.52 -5.01
N ALA A 194 -3.13 2.66 -6.14
CA ALA A 194 -2.71 3.56 -7.20
C ALA A 194 -2.74 5.04 -6.77
N GLU A 195 -3.74 5.45 -5.98
CA GLU A 195 -3.82 6.80 -5.42
C GLU A 195 -2.75 7.00 -4.33
N MET A 196 -2.65 6.04 -3.41
CA MET A 196 -1.67 6.08 -2.32
C MET A 196 -0.25 6.08 -2.84
N ARG A 197 0.03 5.40 -3.95
CA ARG A 197 1.32 5.47 -4.62
C ARG A 197 1.71 6.90 -5.00
N LEU A 198 0.76 7.74 -5.43
CA LEU A 198 1.03 9.16 -5.73
C LEU A 198 1.31 9.97 -4.46
N GLN A 199 0.71 9.58 -3.33
CA GLN A 199 0.92 10.20 -2.03
C GLN A 199 2.26 9.79 -1.42
N TRP A 200 2.64 8.52 -1.51
CA TRP A 200 3.74 7.93 -0.72
C TRP A 200 4.99 7.59 -1.54
N GLY A 201 4.87 7.44 -2.87
CA GLY A 201 5.90 6.86 -3.72
C GLY A 201 7.18 7.70 -3.92
N GLY A 202 7.22 8.96 -3.46
CA GLY A 202 8.47 9.73 -3.37
C GLY A 202 9.29 9.41 -2.11
N SER A 203 8.79 8.51 -1.26
CA SER A 203 9.53 7.85 -0.17
C SER A 203 9.52 6.33 -0.37
N PRO A 204 10.37 5.77 -1.25
CA PRO A 204 10.25 4.38 -1.67
C PRO A 204 10.30 3.36 -0.53
N ALA A 205 11.21 3.52 0.43
CA ALA A 205 11.30 2.63 1.60
C ALA A 205 10.02 2.68 2.47
N VAL A 206 9.51 3.89 2.75
CA VAL A 206 8.25 4.07 3.49
C VAL A 206 7.06 3.50 2.72
N TRP A 207 7.01 3.73 1.40
CA TRP A 207 5.94 3.18 0.57
C TRP A 207 5.98 1.66 0.50
N TRP A 208 7.17 1.06 0.44
CA TRP A 208 7.35 -0.38 0.61
C TRP A 208 6.82 -0.86 1.97
N ALA A 209 7.19 -0.19 3.07
CA ALA A 209 6.76 -0.58 4.41
C ALA A 209 5.25 -0.48 4.61
N ILE A 210 4.59 0.54 4.03
CA ILE A 210 3.12 0.66 4.04
C ILE A 210 2.48 -0.55 3.35
N GLN A 211 3.02 -0.96 2.19
CA GLN A 211 2.49 -2.10 1.44
C GLN A 211 2.74 -3.43 2.15
N ALA A 212 3.94 -3.64 2.69
CA ALA A 212 4.31 -4.84 3.43
C ALA A 212 3.45 -4.99 4.71
N THR A 213 3.30 -3.91 5.47
CA THR A 213 2.43 -3.88 6.65
C THR A 213 0.97 -4.14 6.27
N ALA A 214 0.47 -3.51 5.21
CA ALA A 214 -0.90 -3.74 4.74
C ALA A 214 -1.14 -5.19 4.30
N ALA A 215 -0.17 -5.81 3.62
CA ALA A 215 -0.23 -7.23 3.26
C ALA A 215 -0.26 -8.12 4.50
N SER A 216 0.60 -7.86 5.49
CA SER A 216 0.61 -8.61 6.73
C SER A 216 -0.70 -8.48 7.52
N LEU A 217 -1.27 -7.27 7.61
CA LEU A 217 -2.54 -7.03 8.29
C LEU A 217 -3.67 -7.87 7.68
N ARG A 218 -3.72 -7.96 6.34
CA ARG A 218 -4.71 -8.79 5.62
C ARG A 218 -4.50 -10.28 5.86
N GLN A 219 -3.26 -10.74 5.93
CA GLN A 219 -2.93 -12.16 6.11
C GLN A 219 -3.15 -12.65 7.56
N SER A 220 -3.05 -11.75 8.53
CA SER A 220 -3.03 -12.08 9.96
C SER A 220 -4.28 -11.60 10.72
N ASN A 221 -5.39 -11.29 10.04
CA ASN A 221 -6.64 -10.80 10.65
C ASN A 221 -6.47 -9.56 11.56
N GLY A 222 -5.55 -8.65 11.22
CA GLY A 222 -5.35 -7.38 11.94
C GLY A 222 -4.06 -7.26 12.74
N ASP A 223 -3.28 -8.33 12.89
CA ASP A 223 -1.96 -8.27 13.54
C ASP A 223 -0.85 -8.11 12.51
N ALA A 224 -0.21 -6.95 12.44
CA ALA A 224 0.97 -6.78 11.59
C ALA A 224 2.14 -7.62 12.14
N GLN A 225 2.76 -8.42 11.29
CA GLN A 225 3.97 -9.19 11.56
C GLN A 225 5.13 -8.56 10.80
N GLY A 226 6.16 -8.15 11.53
CA GLY A 226 7.36 -7.53 10.98
C GLY A 226 7.48 -6.05 11.31
N ASP A 227 8.73 -5.61 11.54
CA ASP A 227 9.07 -4.23 11.90
C ASP A 227 9.37 -3.39 10.64
N PHE A 228 8.50 -3.44 9.62
CA PHE A 228 8.77 -2.84 8.31
C PHE A 228 8.98 -1.31 8.37
N PHE A 229 8.26 -0.62 9.25
CA PHE A 229 8.45 0.83 9.44
C PHE A 229 9.77 1.14 10.15
N THR A 230 10.17 0.31 11.12
CA THR A 230 11.48 0.41 11.77
C THR A 230 12.58 0.29 10.73
N GLU A 231 12.49 -0.71 9.86
CA GLU A 231 13.46 -0.93 8.80
C GLU A 231 13.49 0.22 7.78
N ALA A 232 12.33 0.64 7.27
CA ALA A 232 12.25 1.75 6.33
C ALA A 232 12.76 3.08 6.89
N CYS A 233 12.72 3.25 8.22
CA CYS A 233 13.13 4.46 8.91
C CYS A 233 14.45 4.34 9.66
N GLU A 234 15.14 3.19 9.64
CA GLU A 234 16.30 2.88 10.48
C GLU A 234 17.37 3.98 10.42
N GLN A 235 17.71 4.43 9.20
CA GLN A 235 18.72 5.47 8.95
C GLN A 235 18.36 6.85 9.56
N TYR A 236 17.12 7.04 10.00
CA TYR A 236 16.60 8.29 10.54
C TYR A 236 16.10 8.17 11.97
N MET A 237 16.12 6.96 12.56
CA MET A 237 15.57 6.76 13.88
C MET A 237 16.48 7.19 15.02
N GLU A 238 17.81 7.38 14.84
CA GLU A 238 18.62 8.14 15.81
C GLU A 238 19.83 8.90 15.21
N ALA A 239 19.77 10.23 15.36
CA ALA A 239 20.89 11.10 15.77
C ALA A 239 20.42 11.96 16.96
N GLY A 240 19.77 11.32 17.94
CA GLY A 240 19.23 11.91 19.17
C GLY A 240 20.09 11.58 20.37
#